data_AF-A0A651FTN3-F1
#
_entry.id   AF-A0A651FTN3-F1
#
_cell.length_a   1.000
_cell.length_b   1.000
_cell.length_c   1.000
_cell.angle_alpha   90.00
_cell.angle_beta   90.00
_cell.angle_gamma   90.00
#
_symmetry.space_group_name_H-M   'P 1'
#
loop_
_entity.id
_entity.type
_entity.pdbx_description
1 polymer ?
#
loop_
_entity_poly.entity_id
_entity_poly.type
_entity_poly.pdbx_seq_one_letter_code
_entity_poly.pdbx_strand_id
1 'polypeptide(L)'
;MLYRWPQGRILRIIMVIAVILVTVDLGMAGWGQYEAWQSGTDGEIESSSLVYASILGSLAAIAFIAGLIMVLFAPKSAQFLIEVEQEMTKVNWPSRVDLIRSTILITVMAVVLAALIALIDIVNFFIVHTTIIGGG
;
A
#
# COMPACT_ATOMS: atom_id res chain seq x y z
N MET A 1 -9.76 -17.72 35.02
CA MET A 1 -10.07 -16.98 33.78
C MET A 1 -9.95 -17.98 32.64
N LEU A 2 -11.08 -18.44 32.12
CA LEU A 2 -11.12 -19.57 31.19
C LEU A 2 -10.77 -19.07 29.78
N TYR A 3 -9.57 -19.39 29.31
CA TYR A 3 -9.10 -19.15 27.95
C TYR A 3 -10.01 -19.89 26.96
N ARG A 4 -10.90 -19.17 26.28
CA ARG A 4 -11.79 -19.73 25.25
C ARG A 4 -11.07 -19.69 23.90
N TRP A 5 -10.46 -20.82 23.54
CA TRP A 5 -9.96 -21.17 22.21
C TRP A 5 -11.11 -20.98 21.18
N PRO A 6 -11.02 -20.19 20.08
CA PRO A 6 -9.86 -19.70 19.32
C PRO A 6 -9.88 -18.15 19.10
N GLN A 7 -10.09 -17.36 20.15
CA GLN A 7 -10.27 -15.90 20.05
C GLN A 7 -8.99 -15.16 19.61
N GLY A 8 -9.08 -14.21 18.68
CA GLY A 8 -7.95 -13.39 18.22
C GLY A 8 -7.27 -13.90 16.93
N ARG A 9 -7.64 -15.07 16.41
CA ARG A 9 -6.88 -15.73 15.33
C ARG A 9 -6.96 -14.96 14.01
N ILE A 10 -8.15 -14.50 13.64
CA ILE A 10 -8.37 -13.82 12.35
C ILE A 10 -7.63 -12.50 12.34
N LEU A 11 -7.78 -11.68 13.39
CA LEU A 11 -7.16 -10.36 13.43
C LEU A 11 -5.63 -10.44 13.49
N ARG A 12 -5.06 -11.44 14.18
CA ARG A 12 -3.60 -11.67 14.18
C ARG A 12 -3.09 -12.08 12.80
N ILE A 13 -3.79 -12.96 12.09
CA ILE A 13 -3.42 -13.34 10.72
C ILE A 13 -3.45 -12.11 9.81
N ILE A 14 -4.49 -11.27 9.90
CA ILE A 14 -4.60 -10.03 9.13
C ILE A 14 -3.42 -9.09 9.45
N MET A 15 -3.09 -8.89 10.73
CA MET A 15 -1.96 -8.04 11.13
C MET A 15 -0.62 -8.58 10.65
N VAL A 16 -0.41 -9.90 10.68
CA VAL A 16 0.81 -10.52 10.13
C VAL A 16 0.89 -10.32 8.61
N ILE A 17 -0.23 -10.49 7.89
CA ILE A 17 -0.29 -10.22 6.44
C ILE A 17 0.03 -8.74 6.17
N ALA A 18 -0.52 -7.81 6.95
CA ALA A 18 -0.24 -6.38 6.80
C ALA A 18 1.26 -6.06 7.02
N VAL A 19 1.88 -6.64 8.06
CA VAL A 19 3.33 -6.50 8.30
C VAL A 19 4.13 -7.05 7.11
N ILE A 20 3.76 -8.22 6.58
CA ILE A 20 4.43 -8.81 5.41
C ILE A 20 4.30 -7.90 4.19
N LEU A 21 3.11 -7.36 3.89
CA LEU A 21 2.90 -6.47 2.75
C LEU A 21 3.77 -5.21 2.86
N VAL A 22 3.85 -4.60 4.05
CA VAL A 22 4.71 -3.43 4.29
C VAL A 22 6.19 -3.78 4.14
N THR A 23 6.64 -4.91 4.70
CA THR A 23 8.03 -5.36 4.56
C THR A 23 8.38 -5.65 3.10
N VAL A 24 7.48 -6.28 2.34
CA VAL A 24 7.69 -6.59 0.92
C VAL A 24 7.77 -5.32 0.09
N ASP A 25 6.87 -4.35 0.30
CA ASP A 25 6.88 -3.08 -0.42
C ASP A 25 8.19 -2.30 -0.19
N LEU A 26 8.62 -2.17 1.07
CA LEU A 26 9.90 -1.54 1.42
C LEU A 26 11.10 -2.31 0.88
N GLY A 27 11.04 -3.64 0.91
CA GLY A 27 12.09 -4.52 0.37
C GLY A 27 12.22 -4.41 -1.15
N MET A 28 11.10 -4.37 -1.88
CA MET A 28 11.07 -4.19 -3.33
C MET A 28 11.60 -2.81 -3.72
N ALA A 29 11.23 -1.76 -2.98
CA ALA A 29 11.77 -0.41 -3.19
C ALA A 29 13.29 -0.36 -2.95
N GLY A 30 13.78 -0.99 -1.87
CA GLY A 30 15.22 -1.09 -1.59
C GLY A 30 15.97 -1.90 -2.64
N TRP A 31 15.38 -2.98 -3.14
CA TRP A 31 15.96 -3.81 -4.20
C TRP A 31 16.08 -3.05 -5.52
N GLY A 32 15.06 -2.30 -5.92
CA GLY A 32 15.12 -1.49 -7.15
C GLY A 32 16.27 -0.47 -7.14
N GLN A 33 16.60 0.10 -5.98
CA GLN A 33 17.74 1.01 -5.84
C GLN A 33 19.08 0.27 -5.85
N TYR A 34 19.13 -0.96 -5.33
CA TYR A 34 20.31 -1.82 -5.40
C TYR A 34 20.61 -2.25 -6.85
N GLU A 35 19.58 -2.60 -7.63
CA GLU A 35 19.71 -2.95 -9.04
C GLU A 35 20.17 -1.74 -9.88
N ALA A 36 19.64 -0.54 -9.60
CA ALA A 36 20.10 0.69 -10.23
C ALA A 36 21.60 0.91 -10.00
N TRP A 37 22.11 0.69 -8.78
CA TRP A 37 23.54 0.72 -8.50
C TRP A 37 24.32 -0.33 -9.30
N GLN A 38 23.82 -1.57 -9.40
CA GLN A 38 24.51 -2.66 -10.09
C GLN A 38 24.56 -2.46 -11.62
N SER A 39 23.59 -1.76 -12.19
CA SER A 39 23.47 -1.51 -13.64
C SER A 39 24.27 -0.29 -14.14
N GLY A 40 24.82 0.53 -13.25
CA GLY A 40 25.64 1.71 -13.60
C GLY A 40 26.91 1.31 -14.35
N THR A 41 26.96 1.58 -15.65
CA THR A 41 28.04 1.15 -16.56
C THR A 41 29.22 2.13 -16.66
N ASP A 42 29.14 3.36 -16.17
CA ASP A 42 30.22 4.34 -16.38
C ASP A 42 30.63 5.05 -15.09
N GLY A 43 31.59 4.47 -14.35
CA GLY A 43 32.68 5.16 -13.62
C GLY A 43 32.38 6.20 -12.52
N GLU A 44 31.17 6.71 -12.41
CA GLU A 44 30.69 7.55 -11.32
C GLU A 44 29.87 6.66 -10.40
N ILE A 45 30.50 6.21 -9.32
CA ILE A 45 29.79 5.55 -8.22
C ILE A 45 28.79 6.58 -7.68
N GLU A 46 27.53 6.54 -8.14
CA GLU A 46 26.41 7.25 -7.53
C GLU A 46 26.19 6.66 -6.13
N SER A 47 27.05 7.06 -5.19
CA SER A 47 27.06 6.61 -3.80
C SER A 47 25.69 6.86 -3.14
N SER A 48 24.91 7.78 -3.69
CA SER A 48 23.53 8.07 -3.33
C SER A 48 22.62 6.84 -3.45
N SER A 49 22.66 6.08 -4.55
CA SER A 49 21.72 4.95 -4.78
C SER A 49 21.92 3.81 -3.78
N LEU A 50 23.18 3.49 -3.45
CA LEU A 50 23.52 2.53 -2.39
C LEU A 50 23.07 2.96 -1.00
N VAL A 51 23.24 4.25 -0.68
CA VAL A 51 22.80 4.79 0.61
C VAL A 51 21.27 4.66 0.71
N TYR A 52 20.52 4.96 -0.34
CA TYR A 52 19.06 4.74 -0.35
C TYR A 52 18.68 3.25 -0.22
N ALA A 53 19.35 2.36 -0.94
CA ALA A 53 19.10 0.92 -0.86
C ALA A 53 19.33 0.37 0.56
N SER A 54 20.44 0.78 1.20
CA SER A 54 20.79 0.34 2.56
C SER A 54 19.83 0.88 3.63
N ILE A 55 19.40 2.15 3.51
CA ILE A 55 18.40 2.74 4.40
C ILE A 55 17.07 1.98 4.27
N LEU A 56 16.57 1.78 3.04
CA LEU A 56 15.30 1.10 2.81
C LEU A 56 15.34 -0.38 3.23
N GLY A 57 16.44 -1.08 2.97
CA GLY A 57 16.64 -2.45 3.41
C GLY A 57 16.64 -2.57 4.94
N SER A 58 17.32 -1.64 5.64
CA SER A 58 17.33 -1.63 7.11
C SER A 58 15.94 -1.33 7.70
N LEU A 59 15.19 -0.39 7.10
CA LEU A 59 13.82 -0.09 7.49
C LEU A 59 12.88 -1.29 7.28
N ALA A 60 13.02 -2.02 6.17
CA ALA A 60 12.26 -3.24 5.92
C ALA A 60 12.52 -4.31 7.00
N ALA A 61 13.78 -4.52 7.37
CA ALA A 61 14.17 -5.47 8.40
C ALA A 61 13.64 -5.05 9.79
N ILE A 62 13.75 -3.77 10.14
CA ILE A 62 13.20 -3.24 11.40
C ILE A 62 11.67 -3.39 11.43
N ALA A 63 10.98 -3.03 10.35
CA ALA A 63 9.53 -3.16 10.25
C ALA A 63 9.07 -4.63 10.41
N PHE A 64 9.82 -5.57 9.83
CA PHE A 64 9.51 -6.99 9.95
C PHE A 64 9.69 -7.52 11.37
N ILE A 65 10.83 -7.23 12.00
CA ILE A 65 11.16 -7.70 13.35
C ILE A 65 10.24 -7.05 14.37
N ALA A 66 10.07 -5.73 14.32
CA ALA A 66 9.20 -5.00 15.24
C ALA A 66 7.73 -5.42 15.06
N GLY A 67 7.28 -5.58 13.81
CA GLY A 67 5.93 -6.03 13.49
C GLY A 67 5.64 -7.43 14.03
N LEU A 68 6.55 -8.39 13.85
CA LEU A 68 6.40 -9.73 14.42
C LEU A 68 6.38 -9.73 15.95
N ILE A 69 7.30 -8.99 16.60
CA ILE A 69 7.37 -8.90 18.05
C ILE A 69 6.08 -8.29 18.61
N MET A 70 5.61 -7.19 18.03
CA MET A 70 4.43 -6.48 18.51
C MET A 70 3.14 -7.28 18.31
N VAL A 71 3.00 -8.01 17.20
CA VAL A 71 1.77 -8.76 16.89
C VAL A 71 1.72 -10.11 17.62
N LEU A 72 2.85 -10.81 17.76
CA LEU A 72 2.89 -12.18 18.30
C LEU A 72 3.28 -12.23 19.78
N PHE A 73 4.23 -11.41 20.21
CA PHE A 73 4.89 -11.56 21.51
C PHE A 73 4.47 -10.52 22.54
N ALA A 74 3.93 -9.36 22.13
CA ALA A 74 3.47 -8.34 23.07
C ALA A 74 2.07 -8.66 23.64
N PRO A 75 1.94 -8.95 24.95
CA PRO A 75 0.66 -9.39 25.53
C PRO A 75 -0.42 -8.29 25.51
N LYS A 76 -0.02 -7.02 25.64
CA LYS A 76 -0.95 -5.87 25.56
C LYS A 76 -1.58 -5.75 24.18
N SER A 77 -0.77 -5.81 23.12
CA SER A 77 -1.24 -5.74 21.73
C SER A 77 -2.12 -6.95 21.41
N ALA A 78 -1.71 -8.14 21.85
CA ALA A 78 -2.47 -9.37 21.66
C ALA A 78 -3.87 -9.33 22.30
N GLN A 79 -4.00 -8.74 23.49
CA GLN A 79 -5.27 -8.56 24.19
C GLN A 79 -6.14 -7.49 23.49
N PHE A 80 -5.54 -6.36 23.10
CA PHE A 80 -6.22 -5.32 22.34
C PHE A 80 -6.80 -5.86 21.02
N LEU A 81 -6.03 -6.67 20.28
CA LEU A 81 -6.51 -7.28 19.03
C LEU A 81 -7.72 -8.21 19.26
N ILE A 82 -7.77 -8.93 20.38
CA ILE A 82 -8.94 -9.75 20.72
C ILE A 82 -10.17 -8.87 21.00
N GLU A 83 -9.98 -7.77 21.74
CA GLU A 83 -11.05 -6.82 22.06
C GLU A 83 -11.60 -6.15 20.79
N VAL A 84 -10.71 -5.74 19.87
CA VAL A 84 -11.11 -5.19 18.56
C VAL A 84 -11.89 -6.22 17.75
N GLU A 85 -11.45 -7.48 17.69
CA GLU A 85 -12.19 -8.53 16.98
C GLU A 85 -13.61 -8.68 17.55
N GLN A 86 -13.76 -8.67 18.87
CA GLN A 86 -15.08 -8.73 19.51
C GLN A 86 -15.92 -7.50 19.21
N GLU A 87 -15.33 -6.30 19.19
CA GLU A 87 -16.06 -5.06 18.88
C GLU A 87 -16.52 -5.04 17.42
N MET A 88 -15.70 -5.56 16.51
CA MET A 88 -16.02 -5.65 15.09
C MET A 88 -17.21 -6.58 14.81
N THR A 89 -17.49 -7.57 15.68
CA THR A 89 -18.70 -8.41 15.56
C THR A 89 -19.99 -7.70 15.91
N LYS A 90 -19.91 -6.57 16.64
CA LYS A 90 -21.09 -5.75 16.99
C LYS A 90 -21.44 -4.75 15.90
N VAL A 91 -20.51 -4.48 14.98
CA VAL A 91 -20.72 -3.55 13.88
C VAL A 91 -21.60 -4.20 12.81
N ASN A 92 -22.63 -3.49 12.38
CA ASN A 92 -23.48 -3.90 11.28
C ASN A 92 -22.76 -3.61 9.94
N TRP A 93 -22.05 -4.62 9.44
CA TRP A 93 -21.38 -4.53 8.13
C TRP A 93 -22.42 -4.54 6.99
N PRO A 94 -22.21 -3.73 5.94
CA PRO A 94 -23.10 -3.69 4.79
C PRO A 94 -23.18 -5.08 4.12
N SER A 95 -24.35 -5.41 3.58
CA SER A 95 -24.54 -6.68 2.89
C SER A 95 -23.69 -6.74 1.61
N ARG A 96 -23.41 -7.95 1.11
CA ARG A 96 -22.67 -8.14 -0.15
C ARG A 96 -23.33 -7.41 -1.33
N VAL A 97 -24.66 -7.35 -1.33
CA VAL A 97 -25.42 -6.66 -2.39
C VAL A 97 -25.21 -5.16 -2.33
N ASP A 98 -25.21 -4.57 -1.13
CA ASP A 98 -24.99 -3.14 -0.95
C ASP A 98 -23.56 -2.73 -1.29
N LEU A 99 -22.57 -3.57 -0.96
CA LEU A 99 -21.17 -3.39 -1.34
C LEU A 99 -20.97 -3.40 -2.86
N ILE A 100 -21.57 -4.35 -3.57
CA ILE A 100 -21.47 -4.44 -5.03
C ILE A 100 -22.14 -3.23 -5.68
N ARG A 101 -23.35 -2.87 -5.23
CA ARG A 101 -24.09 -1.71 -5.77
C ARG A 101 -23.33 -0.40 -5.57
N SER A 102 -22.79 -0.17 -4.37
CA SER A 102 -22.01 1.03 -4.06
C SER A 102 -20.70 1.08 -4.84
N THR A 103 -20.00 -0.04 -4.98
CA THR A 103 -18.74 -0.09 -5.75
C THR A 103 -18.98 0.14 -7.23
N ILE A 104 -20.00 -0.47 -7.83
CA ILE A 104 -20.37 -0.25 -9.24
C ILE A 104 -20.69 1.23 -9.48
N LEU A 105 -21.46 1.86 -8.58
CA LEU A 105 -21.77 3.28 -8.71
C LEU A 105 -20.51 4.14 -8.74
N ILE A 106 -19.59 3.94 -7.79
CA ILE A 106 -18.33 4.69 -7.73
C ILE A 106 -17.47 4.42 -8.96
N THR A 107 -17.37 3.16 -9.41
CA THR A 107 -16.64 2.80 -10.63
C THR A 107 -17.21 3.51 -11.86
N VAL A 108 -18.53 3.55 -12.03
CA VAL A 108 -19.16 4.28 -13.15
C VAL A 108 -18.86 5.77 -13.06
N MET A 109 -18.98 6.38 -11.88
CA MET A 109 -18.66 7.79 -11.67
C MET A 109 -17.18 8.09 -11.99
N ALA A 110 -16.26 7.21 -11.58
CA ALA A 110 -14.84 7.34 -11.86
C ALA A 110 -14.55 7.22 -13.37
N VAL A 111 -15.20 6.29 -14.08
CA VAL A 111 -15.05 6.14 -15.54
C VAL A 111 -15.58 7.36 -16.29
N VAL A 112 -16.73 7.89 -15.89
CA VAL A 112 -17.29 9.12 -16.48
C VAL A 112 -16.34 10.30 -16.26
N LEU A 113 -15.83 10.46 -15.04
CA LEU A 113 -14.87 11.52 -14.73
C LEU A 113 -13.57 11.36 -15.51
N ALA A 114 -13.03 10.14 -15.61
CA ALA A 114 -11.84 9.85 -16.42
C ALA A 114 -12.06 10.17 -17.90
N ALA A 115 -13.23 9.84 -18.46
CA ALA A 115 -13.58 10.17 -19.84
C ALA A 115 -13.68 11.69 -20.07
N LEU A 116 -14.23 12.43 -19.12
CA LEU A 116 -14.30 13.90 -19.19
C LEU A 116 -12.91 14.54 -19.12
N ILE A 117 -12.05 14.07 -18.21
CA ILE A 117 -10.66 14.53 -18.13
C ILE A 117 -9.93 14.24 -19.44
N ALA A 118 -10.03 13.01 -19.96
CA ALA A 118 -9.41 12.64 -21.22
C ALA A 118 -9.88 13.52 -22.40
N LEU A 119 -11.18 13.85 -22.44
CA LEU A 119 -11.71 14.76 -23.46
C LEU A 119 -11.09 16.16 -23.34
N ILE A 120 -11.03 16.71 -22.13
CA ILE A 120 -10.44 18.02 -21.88
C ILE A 120 -8.95 18.02 -22.24
N ASP A 121 -8.21 16.98 -21.88
CA ASP A 121 -6.79 16.84 -22.21
C ASP A 121 -6.55 16.79 -23.73
N ILE A 122 -7.39 16.06 -24.47
CA ILE A 122 -7.32 16.01 -25.95
C ILE A 122 -7.58 17.40 -26.55
N VAL A 123 -8.60 18.10 -26.07
CA VAL A 123 -8.94 19.46 -26.54
C VAL A 123 -7.80 20.43 -26.24
N ASN A 124 -7.27 20.40 -25.02
CA ASN A 124 -6.14 21.24 -24.61
C ASN A 124 -4.91 20.96 -25.47
N PHE A 125 -4.59 19.68 -25.70
CA PHE A 125 -3.47 19.29 -26.57
C PHE A 125 -3.63 19.85 -27.99
N PHE A 126 -4.82 19.73 -28.58
CA PHE A 126 -5.09 20.26 -29.92
C PHE A 126 -4.97 21.79 -29.99
N ILE A 127 -5.54 22.51 -29.01
CA ILE A 127 -5.49 23.98 -28.96
C ILE A 127 -4.05 24.47 -28.81
N VAL A 128 -3.28 23.87 -27.88
CA VAL A 128 -1.89 24.24 -27.64
C VAL A 128 -1.04 23.98 -28.88
N HIS A 129 -1.18 22.82 -29.51
CA HIS A 129 -0.40 22.48 -30.70
C HIS A 129 -0.73 23.43 -31.87
N THR A 130 -2.01 23.69 -32.14
CA THR A 130 -2.44 24.53 -33.27
C THR A 130 -2.10 26.01 -33.08
N THR A 131 -2.22 26.53 -31.85
CA THR A 131 -2.10 27.99 -31.60
C THR A 131 -0.69 28.41 -31.20
N ILE A 132 0.05 27.55 -30.48
CA ILE A 132 1.35 27.92 -29.90
C ILE A 132 2.51 27.32 -30.70
N ILE A 133 2.36 26.10 -31.22
CA ILE A 133 3.46 25.39 -31.92
C ILE A 133 3.32 25.53 -33.45
N GLY A 134 2.11 25.50 -33.99
CA GLY A 134 1.83 25.70 -35.42
C GLY A 134 1.68 27.16 -35.87
N GLY A 135 1.86 28.11 -34.96
CA GLY A 135 1.83 29.56 -35.21
C GLY A 135 3.20 30.13 -35.62
N GLY A 136 3.94 29.43 -36.48
CA GLY A 136 5.23 29.81 -37.06
C GLY A 136 5.42 29.17 -38.43
#